data_AF-A0A6J8EPE0-F1
#
_entry.id   AF-A0A6J8EPE0-F1
#
_cell.length_a   1.000
_cell.length_b   1.000
_cell.length_c   1.000
_cell.angle_alpha   90.00
_cell.angle_beta   90.00
_cell.angle_gamma   90.00
#
_symmetry.space_group_name_H-M   'P 1'
#
loop_
_entity.id
_entity.type
_entity.pdbx_description
1 polymer ?
#
loop_
_entity_poly.entity_id
_entity_poly.type
_entity_poly.pdbx_seq_one_letter_code
_entity_poly.pdbx_strand_id
1 'polypeptide(L)'
;MLDYSFPYPLYTEDHHQKFLSPVMYNALVGQAGERNIEDIADGDLRGEVQKLKDASSLQDLNKQMNAMSTLLITAGCFRPILNMQQKDKLIMDIVRFLVLERTSTPLHQLRDGLQTLDVLTYIQEHYKAFKDLFVCQGNEKLTAEMMEVVFMDIKMSVQAATEDGTRRTLLDIGDFLIDLQEDEDGEITLGDVLSFATGADCVPPLGFDPSPSITFSS
;
A
#
# COMPACT_ATOMS: atom_id res chain seq x y z
N MET A 1 -1.91 -11.39 43.46
CA MET A 1 -2.41 -11.97 42.20
C MET A 1 -2.18 -10.88 41.16
N LEU A 2 -1.24 -11.10 40.26
CA LEU A 2 -0.62 -10.05 39.44
C LEU A 2 -1.57 -9.61 38.32
N ASP A 3 -1.75 -8.30 38.24
CA ASP A 3 -2.44 -7.55 37.19
C ASP A 3 -1.57 -7.57 35.93
N TYR A 4 -1.98 -8.29 34.89
CA TYR A 4 -1.35 -8.25 33.57
C TYR A 4 -2.15 -7.29 32.68
N SER A 5 -1.93 -5.99 32.89
CA SER A 5 -2.17 -5.02 31.82
C SER A 5 -1.06 -5.21 30.78
N PHE A 6 -1.42 -5.52 29.54
CA PHE A 6 -0.52 -5.42 28.39
C PHE A 6 -0.56 -3.97 27.88
N PRO A 7 0.50 -3.16 28.01
CA PRO A 7 0.57 -1.86 27.39
C PRO A 7 1.54 -1.97 26.22
N TYR A 8 1.10 -2.56 25.12
CA TYR A 8 1.75 -2.36 23.84
C TYR A 8 0.67 -2.00 22.82
N PRO A 9 0.75 -0.82 22.17
CA PRO A 9 -0.04 -0.61 20.97
C PRO A 9 0.35 -1.72 20.00
N LEU A 10 -0.63 -2.50 19.55
CA LEU A 10 -0.50 -3.33 18.36
C LEU A 10 -0.15 -2.36 17.25
N TYR A 11 1.14 -2.26 16.93
CA TYR A 11 1.55 -1.80 15.63
C TYR A 11 0.98 -2.83 14.66
N THR A 12 -0.17 -2.50 14.08
CA THR A 12 -0.61 -3.08 12.81
C THR A 12 0.42 -2.59 11.79
N GLU A 13 1.57 -3.25 11.73
CA GLU A 13 2.34 -3.25 10.49
C GLU A 13 1.42 -3.92 9.47
N ASP A 14 0.71 -3.11 8.71
CA ASP A 14 -0.01 -3.57 7.54
C ASP A 14 0.95 -4.44 6.71
N HIS A 15 0.70 -5.74 6.70
CA HIS A 15 1.44 -6.70 5.89
C HIS A 15 0.94 -6.61 4.44
N HIS A 16 1.05 -5.42 3.85
CA HIS A 16 0.81 -5.23 2.43
C HIS A 16 1.89 -5.97 1.65
N GLN A 17 1.52 -7.08 1.00
CA GLN A 17 2.39 -7.82 0.06
C GLN A 17 2.89 -6.97 -1.12
N LYS A 18 2.37 -5.75 -1.27
CA LYS A 18 2.66 -4.76 -2.30
C LYS A 18 3.21 -3.49 -1.63
N PHE A 19 4.36 -3.01 -2.09
CA PHE A 19 5.21 -2.11 -1.28
C PHE A 19 5.70 -0.85 -2.00
N LEU A 20 5.47 -0.72 -3.31
CA LEU A 20 5.90 0.44 -4.09
C LEU A 20 4.72 1.33 -4.49
N SER A 21 4.93 2.65 -4.43
CA SER A 21 4.05 3.59 -5.11
C SER A 21 4.19 3.44 -6.64
N PRO A 22 3.17 3.85 -7.43
CA PRO A 22 3.25 3.81 -8.89
C PRO A 22 4.47 4.55 -9.45
N VAL A 23 4.85 5.68 -8.84
CA VAL A 23 6.02 6.46 -9.24
C VAL A 23 7.32 5.70 -8.97
N MET A 24 7.42 5.03 -7.82
CA MET A 24 8.61 4.25 -7.47
C MET A 24 8.75 3.03 -8.38
N TYR A 25 7.64 2.37 -8.72
CA TYR A 25 7.65 1.28 -9.69
C TYR A 25 8.11 1.74 -11.08
N ASN A 26 7.61 2.88 -11.56
CA ASN A 26 8.09 3.46 -12.82
C ASN A 26 9.60 3.72 -12.78
N ALA A 27 10.12 4.26 -11.68
CA ALA A 27 11.56 4.45 -11.50
C ALA A 27 12.34 3.12 -11.46
N LEU A 28 11.78 2.08 -10.82
CA LEU A 28 12.34 0.72 -10.79
C LEU A 28 12.48 0.14 -12.20
N VAL A 29 11.49 0.34 -13.08
CA VAL A 29 11.54 -0.17 -14.45
C VAL A 29 12.24 0.77 -15.44
N GLY A 30 12.68 1.94 -14.98
CA GLY A 30 13.35 2.95 -15.83
C GLY A 30 12.38 3.74 -16.73
N GLN A 31 11.10 3.80 -16.36
CA GLN A 31 10.08 4.58 -17.05
C GLN A 31 9.92 5.96 -16.40
N ALA A 32 9.55 6.96 -17.20
CA ALA A 32 9.15 8.25 -16.68
C ALA A 32 7.74 8.16 -16.08
N GLY A 33 7.57 8.64 -14.84
CA GLY A 33 6.28 8.81 -14.20
C GLY A 33 5.97 10.28 -13.97
N GLU A 34 4.69 10.63 -14.05
CA GLU A 34 4.20 11.88 -13.46
C GLU A 34 4.43 11.85 -11.95
N ARG A 35 4.73 13.02 -11.37
CA ARG A 35 5.09 13.18 -9.97
C ARG A 35 4.33 14.36 -9.42
N ASN A 36 3.50 14.07 -8.44
CA ASN A 36 2.60 15.03 -7.83
C ASN A 36 2.85 15.10 -6.33
N ILE A 37 2.29 16.13 -5.70
CA ILE A 37 2.35 16.31 -4.25
C ILE A 37 1.75 15.10 -3.51
N GLU A 38 0.73 14.46 -4.10
CA GLU A 38 0.08 13.26 -3.55
C GLU A 38 1.02 12.05 -3.44
N ASP A 39 2.11 12.01 -4.21
CA ASP A 39 3.10 10.93 -4.14
C ASP A 39 4.04 11.05 -2.93
N ILE A 40 3.94 12.14 -2.16
CA ILE A 40 4.69 12.33 -0.91
C ILE A 40 4.00 11.49 0.18
N ALA A 41 4.70 10.45 0.64
CA ALA A 41 4.21 9.53 1.67
C ALA A 41 4.03 10.20 3.04
N ASP A 42 4.95 11.08 3.41
CA ASP A 42 4.90 11.83 4.66
C ASP A 42 3.80 12.92 4.58
N GLY A 43 2.73 12.72 5.34
CA GLY A 43 1.55 13.61 5.33
C GLY A 43 1.85 15.03 5.81
N ASP A 44 2.79 15.20 6.74
CA ASP A 44 3.18 16.51 7.26
C ASP A 44 3.97 17.26 6.19
N LEU A 45 4.98 16.62 5.59
CA LEU A 45 5.75 17.19 4.48
C LEU A 45 4.85 17.50 3.27
N ARG A 46 3.90 16.61 2.95
CA ARG A 46 2.90 16.84 1.91
C ARG A 46 2.11 18.11 2.20
N GLY A 47 1.63 18.28 3.43
CA GLY A 47 0.91 19.47 3.87
C GLY A 47 1.74 20.75 3.79
N GLU A 48 3.04 20.70 4.12
CA GLU A 48 3.94 21.83 3.99
C GLU A 48 4.19 22.23 2.52
N VAL A 49 4.43 21.26 1.65
CA VAL A 49 4.61 21.51 0.20
C VAL A 49 3.31 22.05 -0.41
N GLN A 50 2.16 21.57 0.06
CA GLN A 50 0.85 22.07 -0.36
C GLN A 50 0.65 23.55 0.04
N LYS A 51 1.00 23.95 1.27
CA LYS A 51 1.00 25.37 1.67
C LYS A 51 1.88 26.23 0.76
N LEU A 52 3.03 25.70 0.34
CA LEU A 52 3.93 26.40 -0.58
C LEU A 52 3.32 26.56 -1.97
N LYS A 53 2.58 25.55 -2.45
CA LYS A 53 1.82 25.60 -3.70
C LYS A 53 0.66 26.60 -3.63
N ASP A 54 -0.02 26.68 -2.49
CA ASP A 54 -1.19 27.55 -2.30
C ASP A 54 -0.84 29.03 -2.09
N ALA A 55 0.44 29.34 -1.84
CA ALA A 55 0.91 30.71 -1.73
C ALA A 55 0.56 31.54 -2.99
N SER A 56 -0.10 32.68 -2.77
CA SER A 56 -0.64 33.55 -3.83
C SER A 56 0.17 34.83 -4.04
N SER A 57 1.18 35.09 -3.20
CA SER A 57 2.06 36.26 -3.31
C SER A 57 3.53 35.87 -3.07
N LEU A 58 4.46 36.68 -3.56
CA LEU A 58 5.90 36.47 -3.31
C LEU A 58 6.25 36.55 -1.83
N GLN A 59 5.58 37.42 -1.07
CA GLN A 59 5.82 37.56 0.36
C GLN A 59 5.42 36.29 1.11
N ASP A 60 4.23 35.75 0.81
CA ASP A 60 3.76 34.51 1.42
C ASP A 60 4.59 33.31 0.97
N LEU A 61 4.91 33.21 -0.33
CA LEU A 61 5.79 32.16 -0.85
C LEU A 61 7.14 32.17 -0.13
N ASN A 62 7.77 33.34 0.01
CA ASN A 62 9.04 33.47 0.72
C ASN A 62 8.90 33.12 2.21
N LYS A 63 7.78 33.45 2.85
CA LYS A 63 7.49 33.02 4.24
C LYS A 63 7.44 31.50 4.33
N GLN A 64 6.72 30.81 3.44
CA GLN A 64 6.66 29.35 3.43
C GLN A 64 8.02 28.73 3.15
N MET A 65 8.78 29.26 2.19
CA MET A 65 10.15 28.79 1.88
C MET A 65 11.08 28.88 3.11
N ASN A 66 10.99 29.96 3.89
CA ASN A 66 11.81 30.10 5.10
C ASN A 66 11.41 29.09 6.19
N ALA A 67 10.11 28.80 6.33
CA ALA A 67 9.61 27.82 7.29
C ALA A 67 10.16 26.40 7.04
N MET A 68 10.31 26.00 5.76
CA MET A 68 10.87 24.71 5.37
C MET A 68 12.33 24.79 4.86
N SER A 69 13.08 25.81 5.27
CA SER A 69 14.42 26.10 4.74
C SER A 69 15.39 24.92 4.84
N THR A 70 15.39 24.18 5.96
CA THR A 70 16.22 22.98 6.14
C THR A 70 15.99 21.94 5.06
N LEU A 71 14.73 21.66 4.73
CA LEU A 71 14.37 20.71 3.67
C LEU A 71 14.85 21.25 2.32
N LEU A 72 14.56 22.52 2.01
CA LEU A 72 14.94 23.13 0.75
C LEU A 72 16.45 23.17 0.55
N ILE A 73 17.23 23.40 1.60
CA ILE A 73 18.70 23.38 1.55
C ILE A 73 19.18 21.95 1.26
N THR A 74 18.62 20.96 1.97
CA THR A 74 18.95 19.54 1.77
C THR A 74 18.62 19.08 0.34
N ALA A 75 17.49 19.55 -0.20
CA ALA A 75 17.05 19.28 -1.56
C ALA A 75 17.79 20.10 -2.64
N GLY A 76 18.71 20.99 -2.27
CA GLY A 76 19.34 21.92 -3.21
C GLY A 76 18.37 22.91 -3.88
N CYS A 77 17.19 23.10 -3.30
CA CYS A 77 16.09 23.91 -3.82
C CYS A 77 16.01 25.31 -3.18
N PHE A 78 16.76 25.58 -2.10
CA PHE A 78 16.73 26.87 -1.42
C PHE A 78 17.42 27.97 -2.25
N ARG A 79 16.61 28.73 -2.99
CA ARG A 79 17.06 29.78 -3.91
C ARG A 79 16.10 30.98 -3.90
N PRO A 80 16.56 32.20 -4.20
CA PRO A 80 15.67 33.33 -4.35
C PRO A 80 14.65 33.11 -5.48
N ILE A 81 13.37 33.36 -5.20
CA ILE A 81 12.29 33.34 -6.19
C ILE A 81 11.91 34.78 -6.52
N LEU A 82 12.05 35.17 -7.79
CA LEU A 82 11.89 36.55 -8.24
C LEU A 82 10.47 36.87 -8.72
N ASN A 83 9.72 35.84 -9.12
CA ASN A 83 8.34 35.97 -9.58
C ASN A 83 7.56 34.66 -9.38
N MET A 84 6.24 34.74 -9.42
CA MET A 84 5.36 33.58 -9.16
C MET A 84 5.43 32.49 -10.24
N GLN A 85 5.92 32.79 -11.45
CA GLN A 85 6.06 31.79 -12.52
C GLN A 85 7.12 30.72 -12.19
N GLN A 86 8.05 31.04 -11.27
CA GLN A 86 9.08 30.11 -10.81
C GLN A 86 8.58 29.14 -9.72
N LYS A 87 7.38 29.37 -9.16
CA LYS A 87 6.81 28.55 -8.07
C LYS A 87 6.61 27.10 -8.49
N ASP A 88 6.03 26.87 -9.65
CA ASP A 88 5.72 25.50 -10.11
C ASP A 88 6.99 24.67 -10.29
N LYS A 89 8.06 25.30 -10.79
CA LYS A 89 9.38 24.65 -10.88
C LYS A 89 9.96 24.31 -9.51
N LEU A 90 9.85 25.22 -8.54
CA LEU A 90 10.28 24.96 -7.16
C LEU A 90 9.51 23.77 -6.56
N ILE A 91 8.18 23.74 -6.71
CA ILE A 91 7.35 22.62 -6.26
C ILE A 91 7.78 21.30 -6.91
N MET A 92 7.96 21.29 -8.23
CA MET A 92 8.42 20.09 -8.95
C MET A 92 9.79 19.60 -8.49
N ASP A 93 10.73 20.51 -8.22
CA ASP A 93 12.06 20.14 -7.72
C ASP A 93 11.97 19.51 -6.31
N ILE A 94 11.13 20.07 -5.43
CA ILE A 94 10.90 19.53 -4.07
C ILE A 94 10.25 18.14 -4.13
N VAL A 95 9.18 18.00 -4.92
CA VAL A 95 8.47 16.71 -5.09
C VAL A 95 9.43 15.65 -5.63
N ARG A 96 10.26 16.00 -6.63
CA ARG A 96 11.27 15.08 -7.17
C ARG A 96 12.24 14.62 -6.09
N PHE A 97 12.75 15.55 -5.28
CA PHE A 97 13.69 15.22 -4.23
C PHE A 97 13.05 14.25 -3.22
N LEU A 98 11.85 14.58 -2.73
CA LEU A 98 11.13 13.80 -1.72
C LEU A 98 10.75 12.40 -2.21
N VAL A 99 10.26 12.28 -3.44
CA VAL A 99 9.70 11.02 -3.96
C VAL A 99 10.77 10.10 -4.53
N LEU A 100 11.81 10.63 -5.19
CA LEU A 100 12.79 9.82 -5.94
C LEU A 100 14.24 10.00 -5.50
N GLU A 101 14.72 11.22 -5.27
CA GLU A 101 16.16 11.41 -5.07
C GLU A 101 16.61 10.88 -3.71
N ARG A 102 15.78 11.05 -2.67
CA ARG A 102 16.04 10.48 -1.33
C ARG A 102 16.11 8.96 -1.33
N THR A 103 15.39 8.31 -2.25
CA THR A 103 15.29 6.85 -2.38
C THR A 103 16.19 6.31 -3.50
N SER A 104 16.97 7.17 -4.17
CA SER A 104 17.81 6.80 -5.31
C SER A 104 18.82 5.71 -4.97
N THR A 105 19.48 5.79 -3.81
CA THR A 105 20.48 4.81 -3.38
C THR A 105 19.83 3.45 -3.07
N PRO A 106 18.79 3.36 -2.21
CA PRO A 106 18.05 2.12 -2.02
C PRO A 106 17.47 1.55 -3.32
N LEU A 107 16.93 2.39 -4.20
CA LEU A 107 16.37 1.96 -5.49
C LEU A 107 17.45 1.37 -6.40
N HIS A 108 18.64 1.98 -6.44
CA HIS A 108 19.76 1.45 -7.21
C HIS A 108 20.20 0.08 -6.68
N GLN A 109 20.32 -0.06 -5.36
CA GLN A 109 20.65 -1.34 -4.71
C GLN A 109 19.60 -2.41 -4.98
N LEU A 110 18.31 -2.06 -4.95
CA LEU A 110 17.22 -2.97 -5.31
C LEU A 110 17.34 -3.41 -6.78
N ARG A 111 17.63 -2.48 -7.69
CA ARG A 111 17.86 -2.79 -9.11
C ARG A 111 19.03 -3.75 -9.28
N ASP A 112 20.16 -3.51 -8.61
CA ASP A 112 21.34 -4.39 -8.66
C ASP A 112 21.02 -5.79 -8.11
N GLY A 113 20.27 -5.85 -7.01
CA GLY A 113 19.79 -7.11 -6.43
C GLY A 113 18.91 -7.90 -7.40
N LEU A 114 17.90 -7.25 -8.01
CA LEU A 114 17.02 -7.88 -9.00
C LEU A 114 17.77 -8.27 -10.28
N GLN A 115 18.78 -7.50 -10.69
CA GLN A 115 19.59 -7.80 -11.86
C GLN A 115 20.50 -9.01 -11.65
N THR A 116 20.85 -9.35 -10.40
CA THR A 116 21.78 -10.46 -10.08
C THR A 116 21.31 -11.81 -10.64
N LEU A 117 19.99 -12.03 -10.71
CA LEU A 117 19.37 -13.21 -11.32
C LEU A 117 18.56 -12.87 -12.58
N ASP A 118 18.86 -11.73 -13.21
CA ASP A 118 18.21 -11.22 -14.41
C ASP A 118 16.70 -10.91 -14.28
N VAL A 119 16.17 -10.94 -13.05
CA VAL A 119 14.76 -10.65 -12.76
C VAL A 119 14.39 -9.23 -13.21
N LEU A 120 15.29 -8.26 -13.03
CA LEU A 120 15.06 -6.88 -13.46
C LEU A 120 14.77 -6.79 -14.97
N THR A 121 15.46 -7.56 -15.81
CA THR A 121 15.24 -7.58 -17.26
C THR A 121 13.82 -8.02 -17.59
N TYR A 122 13.36 -9.13 -17.00
CA TYR A 122 11.99 -9.61 -17.19
C TYR A 122 10.94 -8.61 -16.69
N ILE A 123 11.17 -7.98 -15.53
CA ILE A 123 10.29 -6.92 -15.02
C ILE A 123 10.24 -5.76 -16.01
N GLN A 124 11.37 -5.32 -16.57
CA GLN A 124 11.41 -4.21 -17.52
C GLN A 124 10.72 -4.55 -18.85
N GLU A 125 10.95 -5.75 -19.39
CA GLU A 125 10.31 -6.23 -20.63
C GLU A 125 8.79 -6.38 -20.49
N HIS A 126 8.33 -6.81 -19.31
CA HIS A 126 6.93 -7.09 -19.02
C HIS A 126 6.34 -6.16 -17.95
N TYR A 127 6.80 -4.90 -17.90
CA TYR A 127 6.52 -3.96 -16.81
C TYR A 127 5.03 -3.73 -16.52
N LYS A 128 4.13 -3.92 -17.49
CA LYS A 128 2.69 -3.83 -17.23
C LYS A 128 2.17 -5.01 -16.43
N ALA A 129 2.61 -6.22 -16.77
CA ALA A 129 2.19 -7.45 -16.09
C ALA A 129 2.76 -7.54 -14.66
N PHE A 130 3.99 -7.06 -14.46
CA PHE A 130 4.61 -7.06 -13.14
C PHE A 130 4.09 -5.94 -12.22
N LYS A 131 3.42 -4.91 -12.77
CA LYS A 131 3.01 -3.74 -11.98
C LYS A 131 2.19 -4.13 -10.76
N ASP A 132 1.26 -5.07 -10.92
CA ASP A 132 0.30 -5.45 -9.88
C ASP A 132 0.92 -6.32 -8.78
N LEU A 133 2.13 -6.85 -9.03
CA LEU A 133 2.94 -7.54 -8.03
C LEU A 133 3.65 -6.57 -7.08
N PHE A 134 3.99 -5.37 -7.54
CA PHE A 134 4.79 -4.39 -6.79
C PHE A 134 3.95 -3.24 -6.23
N VAL A 135 2.90 -2.84 -6.95
CA VAL A 135 2.10 -1.66 -6.66
C VAL A 135 0.74 -2.09 -6.11
N CYS A 136 0.37 -1.57 -4.94
CA CYS A 136 -1.01 -1.62 -4.47
C CYS A 136 -1.89 -0.86 -5.48
N GLN A 137 -2.57 -1.58 -6.36
CA GLN A 137 -3.77 -1.03 -6.97
C GLN A 137 -4.81 -0.99 -5.85
N GLY A 138 -5.19 0.22 -5.44
CA GLY A 138 -6.18 0.41 -4.38
C GLY A 138 -7.43 -0.43 -4.65
N ASN A 139 -7.78 -1.24 -3.65
CA ASN A 139 -9.02 -1.98 -3.47
C ASN A 139 -9.62 -2.60 -4.74
N GLU A 140 -9.10 -3.76 -5.13
CA GLU A 140 -10.03 -4.79 -5.57
C GLU A 140 -10.89 -5.11 -4.34
N LYS A 141 -12.11 -4.55 -4.27
CA LYS A 141 -12.97 -4.69 -3.10
C LYS A 141 -13.22 -6.18 -2.91
N LEU A 142 -12.73 -6.73 -1.80
CA LEU A 142 -13.01 -8.13 -1.45
C LEU A 142 -14.52 -8.33 -1.47
N THR A 143 -14.93 -9.47 -2.00
CA THR A 143 -16.33 -9.90 -2.02
C THR A 143 -16.49 -11.18 -1.24
N ALA A 144 -17.69 -11.43 -0.73
CA ALA A 144 -18.07 -12.68 -0.12
C ALA A 144 -17.79 -13.86 -1.06
N GLU A 145 -18.03 -13.71 -2.36
CA GLU A 145 -17.73 -14.71 -3.39
C GLU A 145 -16.23 -15.01 -3.48
N MET A 146 -15.37 -13.97 -3.48
CA MET A 146 -13.91 -14.16 -3.46
C MET A 146 -13.46 -14.88 -2.19
N MET A 147 -14.02 -14.51 -1.04
CA MET A 147 -13.71 -15.15 0.25
C MET A 147 -14.16 -16.61 0.27
N GLU A 148 -15.32 -16.92 -0.33
CA GLU A 148 -15.81 -18.29 -0.52
C GLU A 148 -14.78 -19.11 -1.33
N VAL A 149 -14.32 -18.61 -2.47
CA VAL A 149 -13.30 -19.29 -3.29
C VAL A 149 -11.98 -19.49 -2.54
N VAL A 150 -11.57 -18.52 -1.71
CA VAL A 150 -10.30 -18.56 -0.96
C VAL A 150 -10.33 -19.57 0.20
N PHE A 151 -11.41 -19.59 0.99
CA PHE A 151 -11.52 -20.41 2.20
C PHE A 151 -12.22 -21.75 1.99
N MET A 152 -13.00 -21.85 0.92
CA MET A 152 -13.88 -22.98 0.64
C MET A 152 -13.47 -23.68 -0.66
N ASP A 153 -12.17 -23.74 -0.97
CA ASP A 153 -11.68 -24.87 -1.78
C ASP A 153 -11.83 -26.14 -0.93
N ILE A 154 -12.86 -26.89 -1.28
CA ILE A 154 -13.49 -27.92 -0.48
C ILE A 154 -12.54 -29.13 -0.33
N LYS A 155 -11.67 -29.10 0.68
CA LYS A 155 -11.29 -30.32 1.40
C LYS A 155 -12.42 -30.71 2.34
N MET A 156 -13.58 -31.04 1.76
CA MET A 156 -14.48 -32.01 2.37
C MET A 156 -13.74 -33.34 2.31
N SER A 157 -12.79 -33.53 3.22
CA SER A 157 -12.33 -34.86 3.59
C SER A 157 -13.60 -35.67 3.84
N VAL A 158 -13.77 -36.71 3.04
CA VAL A 158 -14.97 -37.55 2.89
C VAL A 158 -15.25 -38.38 4.16
N GLN A 159 -15.00 -37.84 5.36
CA GLN A 159 -15.03 -38.62 6.59
C GLN A 159 -15.29 -37.83 7.89
N ALA A 160 -16.06 -36.75 7.83
CA ALA A 160 -16.62 -36.13 9.05
C ALA A 160 -18.02 -35.51 8.86
N ALA A 161 -18.80 -36.02 7.89
CA ALA A 161 -20.15 -35.54 7.64
C ALA A 161 -21.15 -36.13 8.65
N THR A 162 -21.35 -35.45 9.78
CA THR A 162 -22.68 -35.37 10.39
C THR A 162 -23.40 -34.20 9.73
N GLU A 163 -24.19 -34.53 8.70
CA GLU A 163 -24.50 -33.73 7.50
C GLU A 163 -25.30 -32.43 7.67
N ASP A 164 -25.73 -32.05 8.87
CA ASP A 164 -26.53 -30.82 9.07
C ASP A 164 -25.82 -29.70 9.82
N GLY A 165 -25.08 -30.01 10.89
CA GLY A 165 -24.41 -28.99 11.72
C GLY A 165 -23.30 -28.25 10.96
N THR A 166 -22.40 -29.00 10.33
CA THR A 166 -21.30 -28.45 9.52
C THR A 166 -21.81 -27.63 8.35
N ARG A 167 -22.84 -28.14 7.65
CA ARG A 167 -23.47 -27.44 6.53
C ARG A 167 -24.13 -26.15 7.00
N ARG A 168 -24.76 -26.16 8.17
CA ARG A 168 -25.35 -24.95 8.76
C ARG A 168 -24.27 -23.93 9.11
N THR A 169 -23.17 -24.34 9.71
CA THR A 169 -22.05 -23.42 10.01
C THR A 169 -21.45 -22.82 8.75
N LEU A 170 -21.29 -23.58 7.66
CA LEU A 170 -20.82 -23.03 6.38
C LEU A 170 -21.79 -22.01 5.80
N LEU A 171 -23.11 -22.24 5.90
CA LEU A 171 -24.11 -21.26 5.50
C LEU A 171 -24.05 -20.00 6.37
N ASP A 172 -23.94 -20.15 7.69
CA ASP A 172 -23.85 -19.01 8.60
C ASP A 172 -22.55 -18.19 8.36
N ILE A 173 -21.44 -18.85 7.96
CA ILE A 173 -20.21 -18.15 7.53
C ILE A 173 -20.44 -17.41 6.21
N GLY A 174 -21.11 -18.03 5.23
CA GLY A 174 -21.46 -17.38 3.97
C GLY A 174 -22.33 -16.14 4.19
N ASP A 175 -23.39 -16.26 4.99
CA ASP A 175 -24.28 -15.16 5.35
C ASP A 175 -23.48 -14.03 6.05
N PHE A 176 -22.60 -14.37 6.99
CA PHE A 176 -21.72 -13.40 7.65
C PHE A 176 -20.80 -12.65 6.68
N LEU A 177 -20.21 -13.33 5.70
CA LEU A 177 -19.38 -12.67 4.68
C LEU A 177 -20.20 -11.72 3.79
N ILE A 178 -21.44 -12.08 3.47
CA ILE A 178 -22.35 -11.22 2.71
C ILE A 178 -22.71 -9.98 3.52
N ASP A 179 -23.07 -10.15 4.80
CA ASP A 179 -23.39 -9.04 5.71
C ASP A 179 -22.22 -8.03 5.80
N LEU A 180 -20.98 -8.53 5.93
CA LEU A 180 -19.78 -7.68 5.94
C LEU A 180 -19.51 -6.97 4.60
N GLN A 181 -19.92 -7.56 3.48
CA GLN A 181 -19.78 -6.91 2.17
C GLN A 181 -20.77 -5.75 2.00
N GLU A 182 -21.98 -5.90 2.57
CA GLU A 182 -23.06 -4.91 2.49
C GLU A 182 -22.91 -3.77 3.51
N ASP A 183 -22.26 -4.03 4.65
CA ASP A 183 -22.02 -3.04 5.71
C ASP A 183 -20.71 -2.24 5.49
N GLU A 184 -20.77 -1.21 4.63
CA GLU A 184 -19.60 -0.38 4.30
C GLU A 184 -19.07 0.48 5.48
N ASP A 185 -19.90 0.73 6.49
CA ASP A 185 -19.55 1.52 7.69
C ASP A 185 -19.26 0.62 8.92
N GLY A 186 -19.19 -0.69 8.72
CA GLY A 186 -18.97 -1.68 9.77
C GLY A 186 -17.57 -1.57 10.41
N GLU A 187 -17.47 -1.95 11.70
CA GLU A 187 -16.18 -1.99 12.42
C GLU A 187 -15.24 -3.11 11.93
N ILE A 188 -15.79 -4.12 11.24
CA ILE A 188 -15.07 -5.29 10.74
C ILE A 188 -15.30 -5.36 9.23
N THR A 189 -14.23 -5.57 8.47
CA THR A 189 -14.28 -5.72 7.02
C THR A 189 -13.92 -7.14 6.58
N LEU A 190 -14.21 -7.47 5.31
CA LEU A 190 -13.71 -8.72 4.70
C LEU A 190 -12.17 -8.81 4.72
N GLY A 191 -11.47 -7.67 4.65
CA GLY A 191 -10.01 -7.62 4.74
C GLY A 191 -9.49 -8.03 6.12
N ASP A 192 -10.22 -7.70 7.19
CA ASP A 192 -9.87 -8.11 8.55
C ASP A 192 -10.02 -9.62 8.74
N VAL A 193 -11.08 -10.20 8.16
CA VAL A 193 -11.30 -11.66 8.18
C VAL A 193 -10.20 -12.37 7.39
N LEU A 194 -9.85 -11.86 6.21
CA LEU A 194 -8.77 -12.42 5.39
C LEU A 194 -7.41 -12.32 6.11
N SER A 195 -7.13 -11.17 6.72
CA SER A 195 -5.90 -10.91 7.49
C SER A 195 -5.80 -11.81 8.71
N PHE A 196 -6.91 -12.01 9.42
CA PHE A 196 -6.96 -12.90 10.58
C PHE A 196 -6.57 -14.34 10.20
N ALA A 197 -7.09 -14.84 9.08
CA ALA A 197 -6.89 -16.23 8.70
C ALA A 197 -5.60 -16.47 7.90
N THR A 198 -5.10 -15.47 7.18
CA THR A 198 -3.99 -15.64 6.22
C THR A 198 -2.79 -14.74 6.49
N GLY A 199 -2.94 -13.72 7.33
CA GLY A 199 -1.95 -12.66 7.52
C GLY A 199 -1.88 -11.64 6.39
N ALA A 200 -2.74 -11.75 5.37
CA ALA A 200 -2.83 -10.81 4.26
C ALA A 200 -4.25 -10.22 4.17
N ASP A 201 -4.35 -8.95 3.82
CA ASP A 201 -5.60 -8.21 3.67
C ASP A 201 -6.14 -8.22 2.22
N CYS A 202 -5.40 -8.84 1.30
CA CYS A 202 -5.78 -9.05 -0.08
C CYS A 202 -5.31 -10.43 -0.58
N VAL A 203 -5.95 -10.94 -1.63
CA VAL A 203 -5.54 -12.21 -2.25
C VAL A 203 -4.25 -11.98 -3.04
N PRO A 204 -3.18 -12.76 -2.79
CA PRO A 204 -1.95 -12.65 -3.56
C PRO A 204 -2.19 -12.90 -5.06
N PRO A 205 -1.41 -12.30 -5.97
CA PRO A 205 -1.57 -12.52 -7.42
C PRO A 205 -1.45 -13.98 -7.88
N LEU A 206 -0.73 -14.82 -7.12
CA LEU A 206 -0.60 -16.26 -7.37
C LEU A 206 -1.54 -17.10 -6.49
N GLY A 207 -2.43 -16.45 -5.72
CA GLY A 207 -3.19 -17.09 -4.66
C GLY A 207 -2.32 -17.45 -3.45
N PHE A 208 -2.94 -18.14 -2.49
CA PHE A 208 -2.27 -18.64 -1.30
C PHE A 208 -1.71 -20.05 -1.52
N ASP A 209 -0.53 -20.32 -0.98
CA ASP A 209 0.06 -21.66 -0.94
C ASP A 209 0.60 -21.98 0.47
N PRO A 210 0.02 -22.94 1.20
CA PRO A 210 -1.17 -23.71 0.84
C PRO A 210 -2.44 -22.84 0.84
N SER A 211 -3.44 -23.21 0.05
CA SER A 211 -4.75 -22.55 0.10
C SER A 211 -5.36 -22.63 1.51
N PRO A 212 -5.94 -21.52 2.02
CA PRO A 212 -6.68 -21.51 3.27
C PRO A 212 -7.81 -22.53 3.24
N SER A 213 -8.10 -23.15 4.38
CA SER A 213 -9.16 -24.13 4.48
C SER A 213 -9.80 -24.10 5.86
N ILE A 214 -11.12 -24.31 5.90
CA ILE A 214 -11.86 -24.45 7.15
C ILE A 214 -11.89 -25.94 7.53
N THR A 215 -11.43 -26.26 8.74
CA THR A 215 -11.46 -27.63 9.28
C THR A 215 -12.21 -27.65 10.60
N PHE A 216 -13.12 -28.62 10.76
CA PHE A 216 -13.84 -28.84 12.00
C PHE A 216 -13.09 -29.88 12.84
N SER A 217 -12.53 -29.47 13.97
CA SER A 217 -11.93 -30.39 14.95
C SER A 217 -12.99 -30.83 15.95
N SER A 218 -13.12 -32.15 16.11
CA SER A 218 -13.95 -32.81 17.14
C SER A 218 -13.37 -32.70 18.54
#